data_AF-A0A164IKN2-F1
#
_entry.id   AF-A0A164IKN2-F1
#
_cell.length_a   1.000
_cell.length_b   1.000
_cell.length_c   1.000
_cell.angle_alpha   90.00
_cell.angle_beta   90.00
_cell.angle_gamma   90.00
#
_symmetry.space_group_name_H-M   'P 1'
#
loop_
_entity.id
_entity.type
_entity.pdbx_description
1 polymer ?
#
loop_
_entity_poly.entity_id
_entity_poly.type
_entity_poly.pdbx_seq_one_letter_code
_entity_poly.pdbx_strand_id
1 'polypeptide(L)'
;MSAELFREDVGPEPVVSTAGMALLLGVDETELRDEIARQGGAERFQVPKQWVRQGRRRSKEYQAATGRFDMKGALEYWSSRDSGDA
;
A
#
# COMPACT_ATOMS: atom_id res chain seq x y z
N MET A 1 -12.29 -8.20 -9.84
CA MET A 1 -11.67 -9.04 -8.78
C MET A 1 -11.14 -8.09 -7.74
N SER A 2 -11.61 -8.14 -6.50
CA SER A 2 -10.98 -7.36 -5.41
C SER A 2 -9.56 -7.88 -5.23
N ALA A 3 -8.56 -7.01 -5.36
CA ALA A 3 -7.19 -7.39 -5.02
C ALA A 3 -7.12 -7.66 -3.51
N GLU A 4 -6.65 -8.83 -3.10
CA GLU A 4 -6.39 -9.10 -1.69
C GLU A 4 -5.27 -8.18 -1.20
N LEU A 5 -5.59 -7.24 -0.31
CA LEU A 5 -4.64 -6.25 0.24
C LEU A 5 -3.75 -6.84 1.34
N PHE A 6 -4.14 -8.00 1.87
CA PHE A 6 -3.39 -8.82 2.81
C PHE A 6 -3.23 -10.22 2.26
N ARG A 7 -2.14 -10.88 2.63
CA ARG A 7 -1.85 -12.29 2.42
C ARG A 7 -1.78 -12.98 3.77
N GLU A 8 -2.73 -13.87 4.02
CA GLU A 8 -2.83 -14.65 5.26
C GLU A 8 -2.10 -16.01 5.13
N ASP A 9 -1.64 -16.36 3.93
CA ASP A 9 -1.00 -17.64 3.59
C ASP A 9 0.50 -17.71 3.88
N VAL A 10 1.12 -16.61 4.31
CA VAL A 10 2.59 -16.48 4.44
C VAL A 10 3.09 -16.72 5.88
N GLY A 11 2.20 -16.99 6.84
CA GLY A 11 2.58 -17.28 8.22
C GLY A 11 1.48 -16.96 9.23
N PRO A 12 1.82 -16.91 10.53
CA PRO A 12 0.83 -16.63 11.59
C PRO A 12 0.36 -15.16 11.60
N GLU A 13 1.06 -14.26 10.92
CA GLU A 13 0.73 -12.84 10.82
C GLU A 13 0.36 -12.46 9.38
N PRO A 14 -0.77 -11.75 9.16
CA PRO A 14 -1.14 -11.26 7.82
C PRO A 14 -0.08 -10.30 7.28
N VAL A 15 0.44 -10.59 6.09
CA VAL A 15 1.43 -9.74 5.42
C VAL A 15 0.72 -8.87 4.40
N VAL A 16 1.06 -7.58 4.33
CA VAL A 16 0.53 -6.70 3.27
C VAL A 16 0.95 -7.23 1.90
N SER A 17 -0.03 -7.37 1.00
CA SER A 17 0.24 -7.79 -0.37
C SER A 17 0.91 -6.68 -1.17
N THR A 18 1.39 -6.99 -2.37
CA THR A 18 1.97 -5.97 -3.27
C THR A 18 0.94 -4.91 -3.64
N ALA A 19 -0.31 -5.31 -3.89
CA ALA A 19 -1.43 -4.39 -4.12
C ALA A 19 -1.68 -3.48 -2.91
N GLY A 20 -1.67 -4.04 -1.69
CA GLY A 20 -1.81 -3.26 -0.46
C GLY A 20 -0.67 -2.25 -0.26
N MET A 21 0.57 -2.67 -0.53
CA MET A 21 1.73 -1.78 -0.44
C MET A 21 1.66 -0.65 -1.47
N ALA A 22 1.29 -0.96 -2.72
CA ALA A 22 1.11 0.03 -3.78
C ALA A 22 0.06 1.07 -3.39
N LEU A 23 -1.06 0.61 -2.84
CA LEU A 23 -2.15 1.46 -2.36
C LEU A 23 -1.70 2.37 -1.20
N LEU A 24 -0.97 1.85 -0.21
CA LEU A 24 -0.44 2.67 0.90
C LEU A 24 0.56 3.73 0.44
N LEU A 25 1.39 3.38 -0.56
CA LEU A 25 2.38 4.29 -1.13
C LEU A 25 1.74 5.29 -2.12
N GLY A 26 0.54 5.00 -2.64
CA GLY A 26 -0.13 5.82 -3.64
C GLY A 26 0.48 5.69 -5.03
N VAL A 27 0.97 4.49 -5.37
CA VAL A 27 1.61 4.17 -6.64
C VAL A 27 0.86 3.06 -7.36
N ASP A 28 1.10 2.91 -8.66
CA ASP A 28 0.54 1.79 -9.42
C ASP A 28 1.18 0.47 -8.99
N GLU A 29 0.39 -0.61 -8.94
CA GLU A 29 0.89 -1.93 -8.53
C GLU A 29 1.95 -2.47 -9.50
N THR A 30 1.80 -2.21 -10.81
CA THR A 30 2.78 -2.60 -11.82
C THR A 30 4.08 -1.84 -11.62
N GLU A 31 4.02 -0.53 -11.36
CA GLU A 31 5.20 0.29 -11.07
C GLU A 31 5.96 -0.24 -9.84
N LEU A 32 5.24 -0.64 -8.77
CA LEU A 32 5.83 -1.26 -7.60
C LEU A 32 6.50 -2.61 -7.92
N ARG A 33 5.83 -3.47 -8.71
CA ARG A 33 6.38 -4.78 -9.12
C ARG A 33 7.65 -4.64 -9.94
N ASP A 34 7.65 -3.71 -10.90
CA ASP A 34 8.80 -3.44 -11.76
C ASP A 34 9.98 -2.91 -10.95
N GLU A 35 9.73 -2.02 -9.98
CA GLU A 35 10.76 -1.49 -9.10
C GLU A 35 11.35 -2.57 -8.18
N ILE A 36 10.50 -3.45 -7.62
CA ILE A 36 10.96 -4.61 -6.84
C ILE A 36 11.86 -5.50 -7.69
N ALA A 37 11.46 -5.80 -8.93
CA ALA A 37 12.26 -6.60 -9.85
C ALA A 37 13.60 -5.91 -10.18
N ARG A 38 13.57 -4.60 -10.44
CA ARG A 38 14.77 -3.79 -10.73
C ARG A 38 15.78 -3.80 -9.59
N GLN A 39 15.32 -3.85 -8.34
CA GLN A 39 16.17 -3.91 -7.14
C GLN A 39 16.62 -5.34 -6.75
N GLY A 40 16.23 -6.36 -7.53
CA GLY A 40 16.64 -7.74 -7.30
C GLY A 40 15.75 -8.52 -6.33
N GLY A 41 14.47 -8.15 -6.21
CA GLY A 41 13.45 -8.86 -5.45
C GLY A 41 13.07 -8.20 -4.12
N ALA A 42 12.00 -8.73 -3.49
CA ALA A 42 11.37 -8.13 -2.31
C ALA A 42 12.30 -8.02 -1.10
N GLU A 43 13.25 -8.95 -0.93
CA GLU A 43 14.21 -8.95 0.20
C GLU A 43 15.19 -7.78 0.15
N ARG A 44 15.45 -7.24 -1.05
CA ARG A 44 16.39 -6.13 -1.28
C ARG A 44 15.69 -4.81 -1.54
N PHE A 45 14.35 -4.82 -1.60
CA PHE A 45 13.56 -3.68 -1.97
C PHE A 45 13.69 -2.55 -0.94
N GLN A 46 14.13 -1.39 -1.42
CA GLN A 46 14.17 -0.13 -0.71
C GLN A 46 13.15 0.81 -1.34
N VAL A 47 12.20 1.29 -0.54
CA VAL A 47 11.14 2.19 -1.03
C VAL A 47 11.77 3.50 -1.51
N PRO A 48 11.58 3.91 -2.77
CA PRO A 48 12.05 5.20 -3.28
C PRO A 48 11.58 6.37 -2.43
N LYS A 49 12.45 7.38 -2.24
CA LYS A 49 12.15 8.55 -1.38
C LYS A 49 10.86 9.28 -1.78
N GLN A 50 10.55 9.32 -3.06
CA GLN A 50 9.33 9.93 -3.57
C GLN A 50 8.06 9.17 -3.11
N TRP A 51 8.09 7.84 -3.13
CA TRP A 51 6.98 7.01 -2.65
C TRP A 51 6.83 7.10 -1.14
N VAL A 52 7.93 7.20 -0.38
CA VAL A 52 7.87 7.47 1.07
C VAL A 52 7.15 8.80 1.35
N ARG A 53 7.40 9.85 0.55
CA ARG A 53 6.71 11.14 0.70
C ARG A 53 5.22 11.02 0.38
N GLN A 54 4.86 10.27 -0.67
CA GLN A 54 3.47 10.03 -1.04
C GLN A 54 2.73 9.22 0.04
N GLY A 55 3.31 8.12 0.53
CA GLY A 55 2.73 7.33 1.61
C GLY A 55 2.55 8.13 2.91
N ARG A 56 3.52 8.99 3.27
CA ARG A 56 3.37 9.93 4.41
C ARG A 56 2.22 10.91 4.22
N ARG A 57 2.05 11.43 3.00
CA ARG A 57 0.92 12.33 2.68
C ARG A 57 -0.40 11.58 2.83
N ARG A 58 -0.53 10.39 2.25
CA ARG A 58 -1.72 9.53 2.37
C ARG A 58 -2.04 9.14 3.81
N SER A 59 -1.03 8.83 4.61
CA SER A 59 -1.20 8.53 6.04
C SER A 59 -1.78 9.74 6.81
N LYS A 60 -1.29 10.95 6.54
CA LYS A 60 -1.84 12.18 7.14
C LYS A 60 -3.26 12.48 6.67
N GLU A 61 -3.55 12.30 5.39
CA GLU A 61 -4.89 12.49 4.82
C GLU A 61 -5.90 11.50 5.42
N TYR A 62 -5.52 10.22 5.55
CA TYR A 62 -6.31 9.21 6.25
C TYR A 62 -6.55 9.57 7.72
N GLN A 63 -5.50 9.99 8.44
CA GLN A 63 -5.60 10.38 9.84
C GLN A 63 -6.52 11.58 10.02
N ALA A 64 -6.41 12.59 9.15
CA ALA A 64 -7.26 13.77 9.19
C ALA A 64 -8.73 13.43 8.87
N ALA A 65 -8.99 12.51 7.93
CA ALA A 65 -10.34 12.15 7.52
C ALA A 65 -11.06 11.24 8.54
N THR A 66 -10.32 10.40 9.28
CA THR A 66 -10.91 9.31 10.07
C THR A 66 -10.61 9.37 11.57
N GLY A 67 -9.60 10.16 11.98
CA GLY A 67 -9.06 10.14 13.34
C GLY A 67 -8.30 8.86 13.70
N ARG A 68 -8.21 7.88 12.79
CA ARG A 68 -7.51 6.60 13.00
C ARG A 68 -6.08 6.65 12.47
N PHE A 69 -5.26 5.68 12.88
CA PHE A 69 -3.85 5.58 12.50
C PHE A 69 -3.41 4.15 12.18
N ASP A 70 -4.35 3.22 12.02
CA ASP A 70 -4.06 1.81 11.76
C ASP A 70 -3.98 1.50 10.26
N MET A 71 -3.09 0.57 9.91
CA MET A 71 -2.81 0.20 8.51
C MET A 71 -4.03 -0.42 7.82
N LYS A 72 -4.80 -1.24 8.54
CA LYS A 72 -6.01 -1.89 8.00
C LYS A 72 -7.04 -0.83 7.58
N GLY A 73 -7.33 0.13 8.45
CA GLY A 73 -8.24 1.22 8.14
C GLY A 73 -7.72 2.13 7.03
N ALA A 74 -6.40 2.34 6.92
CA ALA A 74 -5.82 3.09 5.81
C ALA A 74 -6.03 2.37 4.46
N LEU A 75 -5.85 1.05 4.42
CA LEU A 75 -6.12 0.22 3.23
C LEU A 75 -7.60 0.24 2.86
N GLU A 76 -8.51 0.06 3.82
CA GLU A 76 -9.97 0.16 3.60
C GLU A 76 -10.36 1.54 3.03
N TYR A 77 -9.84 2.61 3.65
CA TYR A 77 -10.11 3.98 3.24
C TYR A 77 -9.64 4.27 1.81
N TRP A 78 -8.38 3.95 1.49
CA TRP A 78 -7.83 4.20 0.16
C TRP A 78 -8.39 3.25 -0.89
N SER A 79 -8.70 2.00 -0.54
CA SER A 79 -9.31 1.06 -1.47
C SER A 79 -10.69 1.54 -1.88
N SER A 80 -11.50 2.06 -0.95
CA SER A 80 -12.78 2.68 -1.28
C SER A 80 -12.58 3.90 -2.18
N ARG A 81 -11.63 4.79 -1.83
CA ARG A 81 -11.47 6.09 -2.48
C ARG A 81 -10.84 6.02 -3.88
N ASP A 82 -9.93 5.08 -4.09
CA ASP A 82 -9.27 4.87 -5.39
C ASP A 82 -10.06 3.93 -6.31
N SER A 83 -10.95 3.09 -5.76
CA SER A 83 -11.85 2.24 -6.56
C SER A 83 -13.11 2.98 -7.04
N GLY A 84 -13.40 4.16 -6.49
CA GLY A 84 -14.50 5.01 -6.95
C GLY A 84 -15.12 5.88 -5.87
N ASP A 85 -14.94 7.19 -6.00
CA ASP A 85 -16.08 8.08 -6.28
C ASP A 85 -15.56 9.23 -7.18
N ALA A 86 -15.88 9.11 -8.46
CA ALA A 86 -15.83 10.14 -9.50
C ALA A 86 -17.27 10.42 -9.96
#